data_AF-A0A6G3UCN0-F1
#
_entry.id   AF-A0A6G3UCN0-F1
#
_cell.length_a   1.000
_cell.length_b   1.000
_cell.length_c   1.000
_cell.angle_alpha   90.00
_cell.angle_beta   90.00
_cell.angle_gamma   90.00
#
_symmetry.space_group_name_H-M   'P 1'
#
loop_
_entity.id
_entity.type
_entity.pdbx_description
1 polymer ?
#
loop_
_entity_poly.entity_id
_entity_poly.type
_entity_poly.pdbx_seq_one_letter_code
_entity_poly.pdbx_strand_id
1 'polypeptide(L)'
;VEIADLPDPARARAALAEAGFVVSLELRPGEVTALADVVLPVAPVAEKDGTFLNWEGRARPFQAAIKPDQMTRRPAPTDARVLQMLADAMDVHLGLPDLRTLRAE
;
A
#
# COMPACT_ATOMS: atom_id res chain seq x y z
N VAL A 1 -5.07 -2.30 -7.66
CA VAL A 1 -5.23 -1.96 -9.09
C VAL A 1 -4.60 -3.10 -9.83
N GLU A 2 -5.35 -3.76 -10.70
CA GLU A 2 -4.79 -4.79 -11.58
C GLU A 2 -4.22 -4.11 -12.84
N ILE A 3 -3.24 -4.73 -13.49
CA ILE A 3 -2.65 -4.16 -14.72
C ILE A 3 -3.72 -3.94 -15.80
N ALA A 4 -4.72 -4.83 -15.85
CA ALA A 4 -5.85 -4.73 -16.76
C ALA A 4 -6.78 -3.52 -16.50
N ASP A 5 -6.72 -2.90 -15.32
CA ASP A 5 -7.50 -1.72 -14.98
C ASP A 5 -6.87 -0.41 -15.52
N LEU A 6 -5.61 -0.47 -15.98
CA LEU A 6 -4.89 0.70 -16.48
C LEU A 6 -5.34 1.06 -17.91
N PRO A 7 -5.27 2.35 -18.31
CA PRO A 7 -5.69 2.78 -19.65
C PRO A 7 -4.94 2.09 -20.80
N ASP A 8 -3.69 1.67 -20.58
CA ASP A 8 -2.88 0.89 -21.52
C ASP A 8 -2.19 -0.27 -20.78
N PRO A 9 -2.85 -1.43 -20.67
CA PRO A 9 -2.32 -2.59 -19.94
C PRO A 9 -1.04 -3.16 -20.58
N ALA A 10 -0.89 -3.07 -21.91
CA ALA A 10 0.28 -3.61 -22.60
C ALA A 10 1.52 -2.78 -22.26
N ARG A 11 1.39 -1.45 -22.32
CA ARG A 11 2.46 -0.54 -21.92
C ARG A 11 2.82 -0.65 -20.44
N ALA A 12 1.83 -0.87 -19.57
CA ALA A 12 2.08 -1.07 -18.15
C ALA A 12 2.93 -2.33 -17.86
N ARG A 13 2.66 -3.45 -18.55
CA ARG A 13 3.49 -4.66 -18.46
C ARG A 13 4.92 -4.40 -18.93
N ALA A 14 5.07 -3.75 -20.09
CA ALA A 14 6.39 -3.42 -20.63
C ALA A 14 7.18 -2.55 -19.65
N ALA A 15 6.56 -1.52 -19.09
CA ALA A 15 7.19 -0.64 -18.12
C ALA A 15 7.64 -1.37 -16.83
N LEU A 16 6.83 -2.32 -16.33
CA LEU A 16 7.22 -3.14 -15.19
C LEU A 16 8.39 -4.08 -15.53
N ALA A 17 8.43 -4.65 -16.74
CA ALA A 17 9.51 -5.53 -17.18
C ALA A 17 10.82 -4.77 -17.47
N GLU A 18 10.73 -3.49 -17.87
CA GLU A 18 11.87 -2.61 -18.12
C GLU A 18 12.37 -1.91 -16.85
N ALA A 19 11.57 -1.89 -15.78
CA ALA A 19 11.97 -1.31 -14.50
C ALA A 19 13.12 -2.13 -13.90
N GLY A 20 14.22 -1.44 -13.55
CA GLY A 20 15.41 -2.12 -13.00
C GLY A 20 15.22 -2.71 -11.61
N PHE A 21 14.18 -2.29 -10.88
CA PHE A 21 13.79 -2.86 -9.59
C PHE A 21 12.34 -2.50 -9.25
N VAL A 22 11.52 -3.49 -8.92
CA VAL A 22 10.09 -3.33 -8.61
C VAL A 22 9.79 -3.85 -7.21
N VAL A 23 9.26 -2.95 -6.37
CA VAL A 23 8.70 -3.29 -5.05
C VAL A 23 7.18 -3.18 -5.12
N SER A 24 6.48 -4.26 -4.79
CA SER A 24 5.01 -4.31 -4.78
C SER A 24 4.46 -4.45 -3.37
N LEU A 25 3.51 -3.60 -2.98
CA LEU A 25 2.78 -3.70 -1.71
C LEU A 25 1.43 -4.38 -1.99
N GLU A 26 1.24 -5.60 -1.50
CA GLU A 26 0.12 -6.44 -1.93
C GLU A 26 -0.68 -7.05 -0.78
N LEU A 27 -1.98 -7.23 -1.01
CA LEU A 27 -2.88 -7.96 -0.11
C LEU A 27 -3.00 -9.43 -0.48
N ARG A 28 -2.85 -9.74 -1.78
CA ARG A 28 -2.96 -11.06 -2.39
C ARG A 28 -2.12 -11.09 -3.67
N PRO A 29 -1.64 -12.26 -4.09
CA PRO A 29 -0.97 -12.39 -5.38
C PRO A 29 -1.86 -11.97 -6.55
N GLY A 30 -1.27 -11.22 -7.49
CA GLY A 30 -1.84 -10.78 -8.76
C GLY A 30 -0.80 -10.80 -9.87
N GLU A 31 -1.09 -10.11 -10.98
CA GLU A 31 -0.19 -10.11 -12.14
C GLU A 31 1.17 -9.45 -11.84
N VAL A 32 1.17 -8.39 -11.03
CA VAL A 32 2.38 -7.66 -10.63
C VAL A 32 3.31 -8.50 -9.76
N THR A 33 2.78 -9.42 -8.95
CA THR A 33 3.58 -10.30 -8.08
C THR A 33 4.62 -11.10 -8.86
N ALA A 34 4.29 -11.53 -10.08
CA ALA A 34 5.20 -12.30 -10.93
C ALA A 34 6.29 -11.43 -11.59
N LEU A 35 6.09 -10.12 -11.62
CA LEU A 35 7.01 -9.14 -12.22
C LEU A 35 7.81 -8.38 -11.16
N ALA A 36 7.46 -8.50 -9.88
CA ALA A 36 8.10 -7.77 -8.79
C ALA A 36 9.35 -8.50 -8.26
N ASP A 37 10.41 -7.74 -7.99
CA ASP A 37 11.61 -8.25 -7.32
C ASP A 37 11.36 -8.48 -5.83
N VAL A 38 10.54 -7.62 -5.22
CA VAL A 38 10.16 -7.72 -3.80
C VAL A 38 8.65 -7.50 -3.65
N VAL A 39 8.00 -8.41 -2.93
CA VAL A 39 6.58 -8.30 -2.57
C VAL A 39 6.46 -8.15 -1.06
N LEU A 40 5.86 -7.05 -0.62
CA LEU A 40 5.63 -6.72 0.79
C LEU A 40 4.14 -6.87 1.13
N PRO A 41 3.76 -7.79 2.01
CA PRO A 41 2.36 -7.97 2.39
C PRO A 41 1.87 -6.81 3.27
N VAL A 42 0.72 -6.23 2.94
CA VAL A 42 0.11 -5.11 3.68
C VAL A 42 -1.30 -5.40 4.18
N ALA A 43 -1.72 -4.65 5.20
CA ALA A 43 -3.04 -4.76 5.80
C ALA A 43 -4.16 -4.43 4.81
N PRO A 44 -5.20 -5.28 4.72
CA PRO A 44 -6.45 -4.95 4.04
C PRO A 44 -7.10 -3.70 4.60
N VAL A 45 -7.90 -3.02 3.78
CA VAL A 45 -8.67 -1.82 4.15
C VAL A 45 -9.53 -2.06 5.40
N ALA A 46 -10.11 -3.26 5.55
CA ALA A 46 -10.93 -3.60 6.71
C ALA A 46 -10.12 -3.68 8.03
N GLU A 47 -8.81 -3.85 7.96
CA GLU A 47 -7.90 -4.07 9.10
C GLU A 47 -7.04 -2.83 9.42
N LYS A 48 -7.22 -1.70 8.70
CA LYS A 48 -6.44 -0.47 8.89
C LYS A 48 -7.29 0.79 8.83
N ASP A 49 -6.78 1.87 9.40
CA ASP A 49 -7.34 3.21 9.21
C ASP A 49 -6.81 3.81 7.91
N GLY A 50 -7.60 4.69 7.28
CA GLY A 50 -7.18 5.35 6.06
C GLY A 50 -8.12 6.44 5.60
N THR A 51 -7.91 6.88 4.37
CA THR A 51 -8.74 7.88 3.69
C THR A 51 -8.85 7.49 2.22
N PHE A 52 -10.07 7.47 1.68
CA PHE A 52 -10.28 7.38 0.22
C PHE A 52 -10.68 8.74 -0.33
N LEU A 53 -10.31 9.00 -1.58
CA LEU A 53 -10.92 10.07 -2.38
C LEU A 53 -12.08 9.47 -3.16
N ASN A 54 -13.25 10.12 -3.09
CA ASN A 54 -14.35 9.74 -3.97
C ASN A 54 -14.14 10.31 -5.39
N TRP A 55 -15.04 9.98 -6.31
CA TRP A 55 -14.97 10.44 -7.71
C TRP A 55 -15.09 11.97 -7.88
N GLU A 56 -15.57 12.68 -6.87
CA GLU A 56 -15.63 14.15 -6.82
C GLU A 56 -14.36 14.77 -6.21
N GLY A 57 -13.37 13.94 -5.86
CA GLY A 57 -12.14 14.38 -5.18
C GLY A 57 -12.31 14.67 -3.69
N ARG A 58 -13.42 14.28 -3.05
CA ARG A 58 -13.64 14.51 -1.61
C ARG A 58 -12.98 13.41 -0.77
N ALA A 59 -12.21 13.84 0.22
CA ALA A 59 -11.60 12.94 1.21
C ALA A 59 -12.64 12.35 2.17
N ARG A 60 -12.60 11.03 2.34
CA ARG A 60 -13.47 10.25 3.23
C ARG A 60 -12.60 9.41 4.15
N PRO A 61 -12.35 9.86 5.40
CA PRO A 61 -11.62 9.05 6.36
C PRO A 61 -12.48 7.85 6.78
N PHE A 62 -11.82 6.73 7.06
CA PHE A 62 -12.41 5.54 7.63
C PHE A 62 -11.53 4.98 8.74
N GLN A 63 -12.13 4.10 9.55
CA GLN A 63 -11.45 3.36 10.60
C GLN A 63 -11.47 1.87 10.28
N ALA A 64 -10.53 1.12 10.85
CA ALA A 64 -10.51 -0.33 10.78
C ALA A 64 -11.85 -0.91 11.26
N ALA A 65 -12.47 -1.73 10.42
CA ALA A 65 -13.70 -2.43 10.74
C ALA A 65 -13.43 -3.64 11.66
N ILE A 66 -12.30 -4.32 11.44
CA ILE A 66 -11.80 -5.41 12.26
C ILE A 66 -10.66 -4.86 13.11
N LYS A 67 -10.89 -4.78 14.41
CA LYS A 67 -9.91 -4.27 15.37
C LYS A 67 -8.89 -5.34 15.73
N PRO A 68 -7.67 -4.96 16.15
CA PRO A 68 -6.60 -5.93 16.47
C PRO A 68 -6.99 -7.00 17.50
N ASP A 69 -7.85 -6.67 18.47
CA ASP A 69 -8.36 -7.60 19.50
C ASP A 69 -9.39 -8.61 18.95
N GLN A 70 -9.93 -8.38 17.75
CA GLN A 70 -10.86 -9.27 17.06
C GLN A 70 -10.16 -10.23 16.09
N MET A 71 -8.85 -10.07 15.87
CA MET A 71 -8.09 -10.83 14.89
C MET A 71 -7.52 -12.11 15.50
N THR A 72 -7.62 -13.22 14.77
CA THR A 72 -7.04 -14.52 15.16
C THR A 72 -5.57 -14.67 14.76
N ARG A 73 -5.04 -13.71 14.00
CA ARG A 73 -3.66 -13.65 13.51
C ARG A 73 -3.07 -12.28 13.80
N ARG A 74 -1.73 -12.19 13.79
CA ARG A 74 -1.04 -10.91 13.80
C ARG A 74 -1.45 -10.08 12.57
N PRO A 75 -1.87 -8.81 12.73
CA PRO A 75 -2.16 -7.95 11.60
C PRO A 75 -0.91 -7.73 10.75
N ALA A 76 -1.09 -7.69 9.42
CA ALA A 76 -0.05 -7.19 8.53
C ALA A 76 0.21 -5.70 8.81
N PRO A 77 1.41 -5.16 8.52
CA PRO A 77 1.66 -3.73 8.64
C PRO A 77 0.79 -2.94 7.66
N THR A 78 0.41 -1.72 8.03
CA THR A 78 -0.24 -0.79 7.10
C THR A 78 0.75 -0.31 6.05
N ASP A 79 0.26 0.17 4.92
CA ASP A 79 1.05 0.66 3.79
C ASP A 79 1.99 1.79 4.24
N ALA A 80 1.45 2.74 5.03
CA ALA A 80 2.23 3.80 5.65
C ALA A 80 3.32 3.25 6.58
N ARG A 81 3.03 2.20 7.37
CA ARG A 81 4.03 1.58 8.23
C ARG A 81 5.13 0.88 7.42
N VAL A 82 4.78 0.20 6.33
CA VAL A 82 5.76 -0.40 5.42
C VAL A 82 6.65 0.67 4.80
N LEU A 83 6.08 1.78 4.33
CA LEU A 83 6.85 2.90 3.78
C LEU A 83 7.76 3.53 4.83
N GLN A 84 7.30 3.68 6.08
CA GLN A 84 8.16 4.16 7.17
C GLN A 84 9.31 3.19 7.43
N MET A 85 9.06 1.88 7.48
CA MET A 85 10.11 0.88 7.70
C MET A 85 11.14 0.86 6.57
N LEU A 86 10.70 1.06 5.32
CA LEU A 86 11.58 1.20 4.17
C LEU A 86 12.43 2.47 4.28
N ALA A 87 11.82 3.59 4.64
CA ALA A 87 12.54 4.85 4.85
C ALA A 87 13.57 4.72 5.99
N ASP A 88 13.19 4.14 7.12
CA ASP A 88 14.10 3.87 8.25
C ASP A 88 15.29 2.98 7.80
N ALA A 89 15.03 1.93 7.01
CA ALA A 89 16.07 1.05 6.48
C ALA A 89 17.00 1.74 5.47
N MET A 90 16.53 2.79 4.81
CA MET A 90 17.28 3.62 3.88
C MET A 90 17.91 4.85 4.55
N ASP A 91 17.81 4.97 5.88
CA ASP A 91 18.25 6.14 6.65
C ASP A 91 17.58 7.46 6.22
N VAL A 92 16.33 7.37 5.75
CA VAL A 92 15.49 8.52 5.36
C VAL A 92 14.44 8.78 6.43
N HIS A 93 14.45 9.99 6.98
CA HIS A 93 13.52 10.39 8.04
C HIS A 93 12.31 11.10 7.44
N LEU A 94 11.18 10.40 7.34
CA LEU A 94 9.93 10.98 6.79
C LEU A 94 9.25 11.98 7.74
N GLY A 95 9.49 11.88 9.06
CA GLY A 95 8.83 12.74 10.04
C GLY A 95 7.35 12.42 10.27
N LEU A 96 6.88 11.21 9.93
CA LEU A 96 5.47 10.80 9.96
C LEU A 96 5.23 9.68 10.99
N PRO A 97 5.30 9.98 12.31
CA PRO A 97 5.27 8.97 13.36
C PRO A 97 3.88 8.34 13.55
N ASP A 98 2.82 9.02 13.11
CA ASP A 98 1.45 8.58 13.32
C ASP A 98 0.51 9.01 12.17
N LEU A 99 -0.68 8.42 12.18
CA LEU A 99 -1.73 8.66 11.18
C LEU A 99 -2.25 10.12 11.21
N ARG A 100 -2.14 10.80 12.36
CA ARG A 100 -2.58 12.20 12.48
C ARG A 100 -1.64 13.10 11.70
N THR A 101 -0.34 12.89 11.85
CA THR A 101 0.72 13.64 11.16
C THR A 101 0.68 13.33 9.67
N LEU A 102 0.57 12.05 9.29
CA LEU A 102 0.42 11.63 7.89
C LEU A 102 -0.76 12.30 7.18
N ARG A 103 -1.88 12.54 7.87
CA ARG A 103 -3.06 13.20 7.30
C ARG A 103 -2.92 14.73 7.18
N ALA A 104 -1.93 15.31 7.84
CA ALA A 104 -1.71 16.76 7.88
C ALA A 104 -0.68 17.25 6.85
N GLU A 105 0.11 16.33 6.27
CA GLU A 105 0.98 16.58 5.10
C GLU A 105 0.16 16.89 3.84
#